data_AF-A0A969ZTN2-F1
#
_entry.id   AF-A0A969ZTN2-F1
#
_cell.length_a   1.000
_cell.length_b   1.000
_cell.length_c   1.000
_cell.angle_alpha   90.00
_cell.angle_beta   90.00
_cell.angle_gamma   90.00
#
_symmetry.space_group_name_H-M   'P 1'
#
loop_
_entity.id
_entity.type
_entity.pdbx_description
1 polymer ?
#
loop_
_entity_poly.entity_id
_entity_poly.type
_entity_poly.pdbx_seq_one_letter_code
_entity_poly.pdbx_strand_id
1 'polypeptide(L)'
;MRELEVKVLTIDIDDIISKLESKGADKVAEEIQLNTVLDTKDYYIETHINGYLRIRSLVNTLTREKKSVLTLKKKISDKNVRESIEIETEINDHESMIRIMEELGLTVLYENTKKRTSYLYNDVRFDIDIWDEELGIKPYLEIEVPSEERLEQIINEFDIDRKYVSTKSIKELLEERDGK
;
A
#
# COMPACT_ATOMS: atom_id res chain seq x y z
N MET A 1 -12.51 -3.23 6.72
CA MET A 1 -11.62 -2.51 7.65
C MET A 1 -11.58 -1.04 7.23
N ARG A 2 -11.44 -0.09 8.16
CA ARG A 2 -11.21 1.32 7.85
C ARG A 2 -9.75 1.62 8.12
N GLU A 3 -9.06 2.25 7.19
CA GLU A 3 -7.64 2.57 7.28
C GLU A 3 -7.43 4.08 7.11
N LEU A 4 -6.46 4.61 7.86
CA LEU A 4 -5.94 5.97 7.72
C LEU A 4 -4.44 5.88 7.45
N GLU A 5 -4.01 6.34 6.28
CA GLU A 5 -2.62 6.23 5.84
C GLU A 5 -2.07 7.55 5.27
N VAL A 6 -0.76 7.73 5.36
CA VAL A 6 -0.01 8.69 4.53
C VAL A 6 1.23 8.04 3.94
N LYS A 7 1.78 8.66 2.89
CA LYS A 7 3.06 8.28 2.31
C LYS A 7 4.09 9.38 2.57
N VAL A 8 5.24 9.01 3.10
CA VAL A 8 6.42 9.85 3.24
C VAL A 8 7.34 9.56 2.07
N LEU A 9 7.48 10.54 1.17
CA LEU A 9 8.25 10.44 -0.06
C LEU A 9 9.72 10.82 0.19
N THR A 10 10.63 10.36 -0.67
CA THR A 10 12.06 10.73 -0.59
C THR A 10 12.68 10.35 0.77
N ILE A 11 12.52 9.09 1.16
CA ILE A 11 13.09 8.56 2.39
C ILE A 11 14.54 8.11 2.19
N ASP A 12 15.32 8.20 3.25
CA ASP A 12 16.52 7.37 3.43
C ASP A 12 16.09 6.09 4.16
N ILE A 13 16.21 4.95 3.47
CA ILE A 13 15.74 3.65 3.98
C ILE A 13 16.53 3.23 5.21
N ASP A 14 17.85 3.47 5.21
CA ASP A 14 18.71 3.01 6.31
C ASP A 14 18.49 3.88 7.56
N ASP A 15 18.28 5.20 7.36
CA ASP A 15 17.93 6.12 8.46
C ASP A 15 16.59 5.75 9.10
N ILE A 16 15.54 5.51 8.30
CA ILE A 16 14.22 5.19 8.86
C ILE A 16 14.22 3.84 9.59
N ILE A 17 14.90 2.83 9.04
CA ILE A 17 15.05 1.53 9.71
C ILE A 17 15.79 1.72 11.04
N SER A 18 16.90 2.45 11.04
CA SER A 18 17.66 2.72 12.27
C SER A 18 16.83 3.44 13.33
N LYS A 19 16.00 4.42 12.92
CA LYS A 19 15.08 5.14 13.82
C LYS A 19 13.99 4.23 14.38
N LEU A 20 13.39 3.37 13.55
CA LEU A 20 12.38 2.40 13.99
C LEU A 20 12.96 1.41 15.00
N GLU A 21 14.11 0.81 14.68
CA GLU A 21 14.74 -0.19 15.54
C GLU A 21 15.25 0.40 16.87
N SER A 22 15.84 1.60 16.85
CA SER A 22 16.30 2.27 18.07
C SER A 22 15.16 2.68 19.01
N LYS A 23 13.95 2.88 18.49
CA LYS A 23 12.73 3.15 19.26
C LYS A 23 12.00 1.87 19.70
N GLY A 24 12.50 0.69 19.33
CA GLY A 24 11.91 -0.60 19.70
C GLY A 24 10.69 -0.98 18.86
N ALA A 25 10.61 -0.53 17.60
CA ALA A 25 9.62 -1.04 16.66
C ALA A 25 9.90 -2.50 16.28
N ASP A 26 8.86 -3.32 16.23
CA ASP A 26 8.97 -4.73 15.86
C ASP A 26 8.96 -4.89 14.34
N LYS A 27 9.96 -5.57 13.77
CA LYS A 27 9.91 -5.99 12.37
C LYS A 27 8.91 -7.14 12.24
N VAL A 28 7.72 -6.87 11.69
CA VAL A 28 6.62 -7.83 11.63
C VAL A 28 6.56 -8.62 10.33
N ALA A 29 7.05 -8.06 9.22
CA ALA A 29 7.07 -8.75 7.94
C ALA A 29 8.17 -8.24 7.01
N GLU A 30 8.62 -9.12 6.12
CA GLU A 30 9.35 -8.75 4.91
C GLU A 30 8.75 -9.57 3.77
N GLU A 31 8.21 -8.90 2.76
CA GLU A 31 7.34 -9.52 1.77
C GLU A 31 7.76 -9.16 0.35
N ILE A 32 7.76 -10.15 -0.52
CA ILE A 32 7.73 -9.95 -1.97
C ILE A 32 6.28 -10.09 -2.39
N GLN A 33 5.72 -9.03 -2.97
CA GLN A 33 4.30 -8.95 -3.33
C GLN A 33 4.14 -8.77 -4.84
N LEU A 34 3.34 -9.63 -5.47
CA LEU A 34 2.79 -9.44 -6.81
C LEU A 34 1.36 -8.91 -6.67
N ASN A 35 1.10 -7.73 -7.25
CA ASN A 35 -0.22 -7.10 -7.22
C ASN A 35 -0.82 -7.12 -8.62
N THR A 36 -1.88 -7.91 -8.81
CA THR A 36 -2.68 -7.97 -10.03
C THR A 36 -3.88 -7.06 -9.86
N VAL A 37 -3.93 -5.95 -10.58
CA VAL A 37 -5.03 -4.97 -10.50
C VAL A 37 -6.06 -5.27 -11.56
N LEU A 38 -7.33 -5.31 -11.14
CA LEU A 38 -8.46 -5.64 -12.02
C LEU A 38 -9.49 -4.52 -12.01
N ASP A 39 -10.12 -4.30 -13.16
CA ASP A 39 -11.31 -3.47 -13.30
C ASP A 39 -12.11 -3.95 -14.53
N THR A 40 -13.32 -3.44 -14.71
CA THR A 40 -14.05 -3.58 -15.97
C THR A 40 -13.39 -2.72 -17.05
N LYS A 41 -13.70 -3.01 -18.32
CA LYS A 41 -13.14 -2.27 -19.47
C LYS A 41 -13.47 -0.77 -19.46
N ASP A 42 -14.56 -0.39 -18.82
CA ASP A 42 -15.02 0.98 -18.62
C ASP A 42 -14.57 1.59 -17.28
N TYR A 43 -13.64 0.93 -16.57
CA TYR A 43 -13.06 1.39 -15.31
C TYR A 43 -14.12 1.67 -14.23
N TYR A 44 -15.10 0.78 -14.08
CA TYR A 44 -16.24 0.97 -13.17
C TYR A 44 -15.78 1.10 -11.71
N ILE A 45 -14.82 0.30 -11.28
CA ILE A 45 -14.34 0.31 -9.89
C ILE A 45 -13.64 1.63 -9.59
N GLU A 46 -12.80 2.09 -10.51
CA GLU A 46 -12.15 3.39 -10.37
C GLU A 46 -13.17 4.55 -10.39
N THR A 47 -14.03 4.60 -11.40
CA THR A 47 -14.85 5.79 -11.70
C THR A 47 -16.14 5.86 -10.88
N HIS A 48 -16.78 4.73 -10.57
CA HIS A 48 -18.09 4.68 -9.90
C HIS A 48 -17.97 4.27 -8.43
N ILE A 49 -17.08 3.33 -8.11
CA ILE A 49 -16.84 2.94 -6.71
C ILE A 49 -15.88 3.91 -6.02
N ASN A 50 -15.05 4.65 -6.77
CA ASN A 50 -13.93 5.45 -6.27
C ASN A 50 -12.94 4.56 -5.50
N GLY A 51 -12.52 3.46 -6.14
CA GLY A 51 -11.69 2.45 -5.51
C GLY A 51 -10.77 1.73 -6.49
N TYR A 52 -10.12 0.67 -6.02
CA TYR A 52 -9.42 -0.28 -6.87
C TYR A 52 -9.62 -1.70 -6.32
N LEU A 53 -9.64 -2.68 -7.23
CA LEU A 53 -9.67 -4.09 -6.91
C LEU A 53 -8.32 -4.71 -7.26
N ARG A 54 -7.79 -5.54 -6.36
CA ARG A 54 -6.58 -6.32 -6.63
C ARG A 54 -6.69 -7.73 -6.10
N ILE A 55 -5.95 -8.62 -6.73
CA ILE A 55 -5.48 -9.85 -6.11
C ILE A 55 -4.00 -9.66 -5.83
N ARG A 56 -3.58 -9.87 -4.58
CA ARG A 56 -2.18 -9.83 -4.18
C ARG A 56 -1.71 -11.23 -3.83
N SER A 57 -0.66 -11.70 -4.48
CA SER A 57 0.11 -12.84 -4.02
C SER A 57 1.35 -12.35 -3.29
N LEU A 58 1.62 -12.88 -2.10
CA LEU A 58 2.77 -12.48 -1.30
C LEU A 58 3.53 -13.68 -0.77
N VAL A 59 4.85 -13.49 -0.63
CA VAL A 59 5.74 -14.42 0.06
C VAL A 59 6.44 -13.66 1.16
N ASN A 60 6.19 -14.05 2.41
CA ASN A 60 6.93 -13.52 3.56
C ASN A 60 8.32 -14.21 3.59
N THR A 61 9.38 -13.44 3.42
CA THR A 61 10.76 -13.97 3.35
C THR A 61 11.30 -14.40 4.71
N LEU A 62 10.75 -13.87 5.80
CA LEU A 62 11.10 -14.25 7.18
C LEU A 62 10.52 -15.62 7.54
N THR A 63 9.23 -15.84 7.23
CA THR A 63 8.50 -17.06 7.62
C THR A 63 8.39 -18.11 6.51
N ARG A 64 8.69 -17.74 5.26
CA ARG A 64 8.44 -18.51 4.03
C ARG A 64 6.97 -18.79 3.75
N GLU A 65 6.06 -18.15 4.48
CA GLU A 65 4.62 -18.25 4.27
C GLU A 65 4.24 -17.60 2.93
N LYS A 66 3.29 -18.23 2.24
CA LYS A 66 2.70 -17.72 1.00
C LYS A 66 1.22 -17.49 1.21
N LYS A 67 0.71 -16.34 0.75
CA LYS A 67 -0.71 -16.01 0.80
C LYS A 67 -1.15 -15.39 -0.51
N SER A 68 -2.43 -15.53 -0.80
CA SER A 68 -3.09 -14.76 -1.84
C SER A 68 -4.33 -14.10 -1.27
N VAL A 69 -4.54 -12.83 -1.59
CA VAL A 69 -5.54 -11.99 -0.93
C VAL A 69 -6.26 -11.15 -1.97
N LEU A 70 -7.59 -11.22 -1.97
CA LEU A 70 -8.45 -10.35 -2.78
C LEU A 70 -8.84 -9.13 -1.94
N THR A 71 -8.55 -7.93 -2.45
CA THR A 71 -8.85 -6.67 -1.76
C THR A 71 -9.62 -5.72 -2.69
N LEU A 72 -10.78 -5.25 -2.25
CA LEU A 72 -11.46 -4.08 -2.81
C LEU A 72 -11.24 -2.90 -1.85
N LYS A 73 -10.43 -1.91 -2.27
CA LYS A 73 -10.17 -0.68 -1.49
C LYS A 73 -11.01 0.46 -2.06
N LYS A 74 -11.79 1.12 -1.21
CA LYS A 74 -12.60 2.29 -1.54
C LYS A 74 -12.03 3.54 -0.88
N LYS A 75 -11.71 4.58 -1.65
CA LYS A 75 -11.27 5.88 -1.15
C LYS A 75 -12.48 6.63 -0.58
N ILE A 76 -12.35 7.10 0.66
CA ILE A 76 -13.39 7.87 1.36
C ILE A 76 -13.02 9.35 1.40
N SER A 77 -11.80 9.67 1.81
CA SER A 77 -11.28 11.04 1.82
C SER A 77 -9.74 11.06 1.76
N ASP A 78 -9.15 12.21 1.45
CA ASP A 78 -7.70 12.41 1.31
C ASP A 78 -7.22 13.80 1.75
N LYS A 79 -7.98 14.47 2.62
CA LYS A 79 -7.72 15.88 2.99
C LYS A 79 -6.48 16.06 3.85
N ASN A 80 -6.40 15.34 4.97
CA ASN A 80 -5.30 15.44 5.94
C ASN A 80 -4.55 14.11 6.04
N VAL A 81 -5.32 13.04 6.10
CA VAL A 81 -4.89 11.65 6.02
C VAL A 81 -5.71 10.99 4.92
N ARG A 82 -5.12 10.00 4.24
CA ARG A 82 -5.87 9.22 3.27
C ARG A 82 -6.72 8.20 4.02
N GLU A 83 -8.02 8.32 3.86
CA GLU A 83 -9.00 7.41 4.46
C GLU A 83 -9.56 6.44 3.41
N SER A 84 -9.60 5.17 3.77
CA SER A 84 -10.18 4.14 2.93
C SER A 84 -10.96 3.08 3.70
N ILE A 85 -11.86 2.40 3.00
CA ILE A 85 -12.51 1.18 3.45
C ILE A 85 -11.98 0.04 2.59
N GLU A 86 -11.40 -0.97 3.23
CA GLU A 86 -10.95 -2.21 2.60
C GLU A 86 -11.93 -3.35 2.89
N ILE A 87 -12.35 -4.05 1.83
CA ILE A 87 -13.03 -5.35 1.90
C ILE A 87 -12.02 -6.37 1.42
N GLU A 88 -11.57 -7.23 2.32
CA GLU A 88 -10.45 -8.14 2.08
C GLU A 88 -10.80 -9.58 2.49
N THR A 89 -10.32 -10.54 1.71
CA THR A 89 -10.37 -11.97 2.06
C THR A 89 -9.17 -12.71 1.50
N GLU A 90 -8.67 -13.67 2.27
CA GLU A 90 -7.71 -14.64 1.77
C GLU A 90 -8.37 -15.55 0.74
N ILE A 91 -7.63 -15.91 -0.30
CA ILE A 91 -8.04 -16.83 -1.36
C ILE A 91 -6.99 -17.92 -1.53
N ASN A 92 -7.42 -19.12 -1.86
CA ASN A 92 -6.53 -20.28 -1.95
C ASN A 92 -5.87 -20.45 -3.32
N ASP A 93 -6.43 -19.84 -4.36
CA ASP A 93 -5.99 -20.01 -5.75
C ASP A 93 -6.15 -18.68 -6.51
N HIS A 94 -5.00 -18.10 -6.85
CA HIS A 94 -4.89 -16.84 -7.57
C HIS A 94 -5.40 -16.96 -9.01
N GLU A 95 -5.02 -18.00 -9.74
CA GLU A 95 -5.35 -18.19 -11.16
C GLU A 95 -6.85 -18.45 -11.33
N SER A 96 -7.42 -19.32 -10.48
CA SER A 96 -8.85 -19.60 -10.49
C SER A 96 -9.67 -18.35 -10.18
N MET A 97 -9.21 -17.50 -9.26
CA MET A 97 -9.90 -16.25 -8.93
C MET A 97 -9.87 -15.26 -10.10
N ILE A 98 -8.72 -15.11 -10.78
CA ILE A 98 -8.63 -14.27 -12.00
C ILE A 98 -9.63 -14.75 -13.05
N ARG A 99 -9.65 -16.05 -13.34
CA ARG A 99 -10.57 -16.63 -14.33
C ARG A 99 -12.04 -16.38 -13.98
N ILE A 100 -12.42 -16.52 -12.70
CA ILE A 100 -13.78 -16.20 -12.25
C ILE A 100 -14.09 -14.71 -12.51
N MET A 101 -13.16 -13.81 -12.19
CA MET A 101 -13.35 -12.37 -12.39
C MET A 101 -13.46 -12.01 -13.89
N GLU A 102 -12.69 -12.66 -14.74
CA GLU A 102 -12.76 -12.49 -16.20
C GLU A 102 -14.13 -12.91 -16.76
N GLU A 103 -14.66 -14.06 -16.33
CA GLU A 103 -16.02 -14.51 -16.70
C GLU A 103 -17.12 -13.55 -16.19
N LEU A 104 -16.83 -12.79 -15.12
CA LEU A 104 -17.72 -11.74 -14.59
C LEU A 104 -17.52 -10.38 -15.28
N GLY A 105 -16.66 -10.28 -16.28
CA GLY A 105 -16.45 -9.08 -17.08
C GLY A 105 -15.36 -8.12 -16.58
N LEU A 106 -14.57 -8.54 -15.59
CA LEU A 106 -13.35 -7.81 -15.23
C LEU A 106 -12.18 -8.21 -16.15
N THR A 107 -11.15 -7.38 -16.15
CA THR A 107 -9.91 -7.62 -16.89
C THR A 107 -8.73 -7.23 -16.02
N VAL A 108 -7.62 -7.94 -16.15
CA VAL A 108 -6.34 -7.52 -15.56
C VAL A 108 -5.87 -6.25 -16.29
N LEU A 109 -5.73 -5.16 -15.55
CA LEU A 109 -5.22 -3.91 -16.09
C LEU A 109 -3.69 -3.90 -16.16
N TYR A 110 -3.05 -4.34 -15.08
CA TYR A 110 -1.60 -4.44 -14.95
C TYR A 110 -1.22 -5.30 -13.75
N GLU A 111 0.03 -5.78 -13.75
CA GLU A 111 0.63 -6.52 -12.66
C GLU A 111 1.96 -5.88 -12.28
N ASN A 112 2.16 -5.62 -10.99
CA ASN A 112 3.36 -4.97 -10.50
C ASN A 112 3.91 -5.70 -9.27
N THR A 113 5.22 -5.84 -9.22
CA THR A 113 5.93 -6.41 -8.07
C THR A 113 6.46 -5.32 -7.15
N LYS A 114 6.46 -5.58 -5.85
CA LYS A 114 7.17 -4.76 -4.86
C LYS A 114 7.74 -5.61 -3.72
N LYS A 115 8.81 -5.11 -3.12
CA LYS A 115 9.30 -5.54 -1.82
C LYS A 115 8.75 -4.60 -0.75
N ARG A 116 8.14 -5.16 0.29
CA ARG A 116 7.65 -4.43 1.47
C ARG A 116 8.36 -4.91 2.72
N THR A 117 8.86 -3.98 3.51
CA THR A 117 9.33 -4.26 4.87
C THR A 117 8.38 -3.57 5.85
N SER A 118 7.76 -4.34 6.73
CA SER A 118 6.75 -3.84 7.67
C SER A 118 7.29 -3.86 9.10
N TYR A 119 7.13 -2.73 9.79
CA TYR A 119 7.37 -2.57 11.21
C TYR A 119 6.07 -2.18 11.93
N LEU A 120 5.94 -2.58 13.19
CA LEU A 120 4.86 -2.17 14.08
C LEU A 120 5.44 -1.44 15.29
N TYR A 121 4.91 -0.26 15.58
CA TYR A 121 5.31 0.55 16.73
C TYR A 121 4.08 1.13 17.43
N ASN A 122 3.81 0.63 18.64
CA ASN A 122 2.78 1.16 19.54
C ASN A 122 1.34 1.24 19.02
N ASP A 123 1.00 0.57 17.89
CA ASP A 123 -0.27 0.60 17.12
C ASP A 123 -0.16 1.20 15.71
N VAL A 124 1.01 1.72 15.35
CA VAL A 124 1.27 2.32 14.04
C VAL A 124 2.07 1.36 13.18
N ARG A 125 1.59 1.14 11.96
CA ARG A 125 2.28 0.31 10.97
C ARG A 125 3.11 1.18 10.05
N PHE A 126 4.36 0.80 9.86
CA PHE A 126 5.33 1.44 8.99
C PHE A 126 5.72 0.46 7.88
N ASP A 127 5.32 0.77 6.65
CA ASP A 127 5.56 -0.06 5.50
C ASP A 127 6.53 0.64 4.54
N ILE A 128 7.75 0.13 4.48
CA ILE A 128 8.78 0.61 3.54
C ILE A 128 8.58 -0.14 2.23
N ASP A 129 8.13 0.57 1.20
CA ASP A 129 7.82 0.00 -0.11
C ASP A 129 8.90 0.32 -1.14
N ILE A 130 9.37 -0.73 -1.81
CA ILE A 130 10.29 -0.65 -2.95
C ILE A 130 9.63 -1.37 -4.11
N TRP A 131 9.17 -0.61 -5.10
CA TRP A 131 8.56 -1.17 -6.31
C TRP A 131 9.62 -1.62 -7.31
N ASP A 132 9.18 -2.40 -8.30
CA ASP A 132 10.01 -2.73 -9.46
C ASP A 132 10.62 -1.47 -10.09
N GLU A 133 11.93 -1.50 -10.37
CA GLU A 133 12.69 -0.37 -10.90
C GLU A 133 12.12 0.13 -12.23
N GLU A 134 11.51 -0.75 -13.03
CA GLU A 134 10.89 -0.42 -14.31
C GLU A 134 9.73 0.58 -14.16
N LEU A 135 9.08 0.65 -12.99
CA LEU A 135 8.01 1.61 -12.71
C LEU A 135 8.55 3.01 -12.40
N GLY A 136 9.85 3.13 -12.08
CA GLY A 136 10.49 4.39 -11.72
C GLY A 136 9.88 5.04 -10.47
N ILE A 137 9.27 4.25 -9.58
CA ILE A 137 8.73 4.74 -8.31
C ILE A 137 9.87 4.71 -7.29
N LYS A 138 10.21 5.88 -6.74
CA LYS A 138 11.19 5.95 -5.66
C LYS A 138 10.65 5.25 -4.41
N PRO A 139 11.51 4.61 -3.59
CA PRO A 139 11.10 4.08 -2.31
C PRO A 139 10.41 5.13 -1.44
N TYR A 140 9.40 4.69 -0.71
CA TYR A 140 8.64 5.53 0.21
C TYR A 140 8.25 4.73 1.45
N LEU A 141 7.90 5.47 2.50
CA LEU A 141 7.35 4.91 3.72
C LEU A 141 5.85 5.18 3.74
N GLU A 142 5.04 4.15 3.91
CA GLU A 142 3.63 4.25 4.23
C GLU A 142 3.45 4.13 5.74
N ILE A 143 2.71 5.07 6.34
CA ILE A 143 2.41 5.08 7.77
C ILE A 143 0.90 4.95 7.92
N GLU A 144 0.46 3.83 8.48
CA GLU A 144 -0.93 3.55 8.81
C GLU A 144 -1.16 3.80 10.30
N VAL A 145 -2.17 4.61 10.62
CA VAL A 145 -2.45 5.09 11.96
C VAL A 145 -3.92 4.87 12.35
N PRO A 146 -4.24 4.78 13.65
CA PRO A 146 -5.63 4.71 14.11
C PRO A 146 -6.35 6.07 14.05
N SER A 147 -5.63 7.19 13.98
CA SER A 147 -6.21 8.54 13.97
C SER A 147 -5.26 9.60 13.41
N GLU A 148 -5.81 10.73 12.97
CA GLU A 148 -5.03 11.91 12.56
C GLU A 148 -4.13 12.44 13.69
N GLU A 149 -4.63 12.46 14.93
CA GLU A 149 -3.83 12.88 16.09
C GLU A 149 -2.60 11.99 16.28
N ARG A 150 -2.78 10.67 16.12
CA ARG A 150 -1.66 9.72 16.22
C ARG A 150 -0.64 9.95 15.11
N LEU A 151 -1.08 10.30 13.90
CA LEU A 151 -0.19 10.68 12.81
C LEU A 151 0.67 11.89 13.16
N GLU A 152 0.07 12.94 13.74
CA GLU A 152 0.82 14.13 14.18
C GLU A 152 1.88 13.78 15.23
N GLN A 153 1.56 12.90 16.18
CA GLN A 153 2.51 12.42 17.18
C GLN A 153 3.69 11.68 16.52
N ILE A 154 3.40 10.75 15.60
CA ILE A 154 4.43 9.97 14.91
C ILE A 154 5.34 10.85 14.06
N ILE A 155 4.78 11.83 13.35
CA ILE A 155 5.58 12.72 12.51
C ILE A 155 6.56 13.53 13.36
N ASN A 156 6.15 14.01 14.53
CA ASN A 156 7.05 14.69 15.45
C ASN A 156 8.04 13.72 16.10
N GLU A 157 7.60 12.53 16.48
CA GLU A 157 8.42 11.55 17.19
C GLU A 157 9.57 10.98 16.34
N PHE A 158 9.33 10.81 15.04
CA PHE A 158 10.30 10.29 14.06
C PHE A 158 11.02 11.40 13.27
N ASP A 159 10.76 12.67 13.61
CA ASP A 159 11.32 13.85 12.95
C ASP A 159 11.11 13.82 11.42
N ILE A 160 9.86 13.55 11.02
CA ILE A 160 9.48 13.45 9.61
C ILE A 160 9.12 14.85 9.09
N ASP A 161 9.81 15.30 8.06
CA ASP A 161 9.49 16.59 7.44
C ASP A 161 8.14 16.52 6.70
N ARG A 162 7.19 17.35 7.14
CA ARG A 162 5.84 17.46 6.57
C ARG A 162 5.81 17.69 5.07
N LYS A 163 6.83 18.34 4.50
CA LYS A 163 6.87 18.59 3.04
C LYS A 163 6.95 17.31 2.21
N TYR A 164 7.38 16.21 2.82
CA TYR A 164 7.47 14.91 2.17
C TYR A 164 6.24 14.02 2.42
N VAL A 165 5.32 14.45 3.29
CA VAL A 165 4.11 13.71 3.60
C VAL A 165 3.04 13.99 2.55
N SER A 166 2.43 12.92 2.03
CA SER A 166 1.44 12.97 0.96
C SER A 166 0.27 12.04 1.24
N THR A 167 -0.94 12.49 0.91
CA THR A 167 -2.18 11.68 0.91
C THR A 167 -2.47 11.06 -0.45
N LYS A 168 -1.64 11.34 -1.46
CA LYS A 168 -1.78 10.81 -2.82
C LYS A 168 -1.45 9.32 -2.87
N SER A 169 -2.17 8.60 -3.71
CA SER A 169 -1.86 7.24 -4.10
C SER A 169 -0.66 7.21 -5.04
N ILE A 170 -0.11 6.02 -5.25
CA ILE A 170 0.97 5.80 -6.23
C ILE A 170 0.53 6.17 -7.64
N LYS A 171 -0.73 5.87 -8.00
CA LYS A 171 -1.29 6.28 -9.29
C LYS A 171 -1.29 7.80 -9.46
N GLU A 172 -1.84 8.52 -8.48
CA GLU A 172 -1.87 10.00 -8.47
C GLU A 172 -0.45 10.59 -8.53
N LEU A 173 0.53 9.99 -7.84
CA LEU A 173 1.93 10.43 -7.88
C LEU A 173 2.61 10.20 -9.24
N LEU A 174 2.28 9.09 -9.92
CA LEU A 174 2.80 8.79 -11.25
C LEU A 174 2.20 9.73 -12.31
N GLU A 175 0.90 10.02 -12.22
CA GLU A 175 0.22 10.95 -13.14
C GLU A 175 0.83 12.35 -13.06
N GLU A 176 1.10 12.84 -11.85
CA GLU A 176 1.76 14.14 -11.65
C GLU A 176 3.19 14.18 -12.19
N ARG A 177 3.95 13.10 -12.01
CA ARG A 177 5.31 12.97 -12.56
C ARG A 177 5.29 13.01 -14.09
N ASP A 178 4.32 12.33 -14.69
CA ASP A 178 4.20 12.17 -16.14
C ASP A 178 3.47 13.36 -16.81
N GLY A 179 3.07 14.37 -16.03
CA GLY A 179 2.45 15.60 -16.51
C GLY A 179 1.05 15.43 -17.07
N LYS A 180 0.29 14.46 -16.53
CA LYS A 180 -1.09 14.17 -16.91
C LYS A 180 -2.10 14.86 -16.00
#